data_AF-V9LL46-F1
#
_entry.id   AF-V9LL46-F1
#
_cell.length_a   1.000
_cell.length_b   1.000
_cell.length_c   1.000
_cell.angle_alpha   90.00
_cell.angle_beta   90.00
_cell.angle_gamma   90.00
#
_symmetry.space_group_name_H-M   'P 1'
#
loop_
_entity.id
_entity.type
_entity.pdbx_description
1 polymer ?
#
loop_
_entity_poly.entity_id
_entity_poly.type
_entity_poly.pdbx_seq_one_letter_code
_entity_poly.pdbx_strand_id
1 'polypeptide(L)'
;RPTTLASSSSQRFEEANVTFALTPQQVQQICSSRDLLLGAKGDYTVQVQLRFCLCETSCPQEDYFPPNLYVKVNGKLCPLPGYLPPTKNGVEPKRPSRAINITSLVKMTATVPNTITVNWTSEYGRNYSVSVYLVKQLTSATLLQRLRAKGIRNPDHSRALIKEKLTADPDSEIATTSLRVSLTCPLGKMRLSIPCRATSCSHLQCF
;
A
#
# COMPACT_ATOMS: atom_id res chain seq x y z
N ARG A 1 -2.29 4.38 16.95
CA ARG A 1 -1.53 5.66 16.85
C ARG A 1 -0.12 5.36 16.35
N PRO A 2 0.50 6.22 15.53
CA PRO A 2 1.93 6.14 15.22
C PRO A 2 2.77 6.28 16.49
N THR A 3 3.81 5.45 16.61
CA THR A 3 4.74 5.41 17.75
C THR A 3 6.15 5.35 17.19
N THR A 4 7.02 6.26 17.62
CA THR A 4 8.42 6.30 17.17
C THR A 4 9.15 5.04 17.64
N LEU A 5 9.88 4.42 16.73
CA LEU A 5 10.84 3.36 17.03
C LEU A 5 12.14 4.05 17.47
N ALA A 6 12.32 4.22 18.77
CA ALA A 6 13.50 4.87 19.33
C ALA A 6 14.76 4.06 19.01
N SER A 7 15.79 4.73 18.49
CA SER A 7 17.12 4.16 18.31
C SER A 7 18.07 4.67 19.38
N SER A 8 18.85 3.78 19.99
CA SER A 8 20.01 4.13 20.80
C SER A 8 21.21 4.44 19.91
N SER A 9 21.94 5.51 20.19
CA SER A 9 23.16 5.86 19.43
C SER A 9 24.29 4.82 19.55
N SER A 10 24.17 3.87 20.48
CA SER A 10 25.21 2.89 20.80
C SER A 10 24.99 1.51 20.20
N GLN A 11 23.82 1.18 19.66
CA GLN A 11 23.51 -0.17 19.15
C GLN A 11 23.13 -0.16 17.67
N ARG A 12 23.75 -1.08 16.91
CA ARG A 12 23.43 -1.26 15.48
C ARG A 12 22.09 -1.97 15.28
N PHE A 13 21.75 -2.88 16.19
CA PHE A 13 20.48 -3.60 16.18
C PHE A 13 19.62 -3.11 17.33
N GLU A 14 18.43 -2.65 17.00
CA GLU A 14 17.48 -2.05 17.92
C GLU A 14 16.28 -2.98 18.11
N GLU A 15 15.73 -2.96 19.32
CA GLU A 15 14.48 -3.65 19.65
C GLU A 15 13.51 -2.69 20.34
N ALA A 16 12.24 -2.74 19.93
CA ALA A 16 11.15 -2.04 20.60
C ALA A 16 9.94 -2.94 20.76
N ASN A 17 9.24 -2.75 21.87
CA ASN A 17 8.00 -3.44 22.19
C ASN A 17 6.82 -2.48 22.12
N VAL A 18 5.78 -2.88 21.37
CA VAL A 18 4.53 -2.13 21.22
C VAL A 18 3.40 -3.01 21.70
N THR A 19 2.55 -2.48 22.58
CA THR A 19 1.39 -3.19 23.11
C THR A 19 0.08 -2.53 22.68
N PHE A 20 -0.94 -3.35 22.48
CA PHE A 20 -2.31 -2.89 22.25
C PHE A 20 -3.31 -3.90 22.80
N ALA A 21 -4.50 -3.42 23.18
CA ALA A 21 -5.62 -4.27 23.56
C ALA A 21 -6.78 -4.06 22.57
N LEU A 22 -7.54 -5.12 22.32
CA LEU A 22 -8.78 -5.03 21.56
C LEU A 22 -9.93 -4.77 22.53
N THR A 23 -10.92 -3.97 22.13
CA THR A 23 -12.18 -3.86 22.88
C THR A 23 -13.09 -5.05 22.56
N PRO A 24 -14.08 -5.38 23.42
CA PRO A 24 -15.05 -6.44 23.12
C PRO A 24 -15.76 -6.25 21.78
N GLN A 25 -16.09 -5.01 21.44
CA GLN A 25 -16.70 -4.66 20.15
C GLN A 25 -15.77 -4.97 18.97
N GLN A 26 -14.47 -4.65 19.08
CA GLN A 26 -13.49 -4.94 18.02
C GLN A 26 -13.28 -6.44 17.82
N VAL A 27 -13.24 -7.21 18.92
CA VAL A 27 -13.18 -8.69 18.86
C VAL A 27 -14.40 -9.22 18.12
N GLN A 28 -15.61 -8.78 18.48
CA GLN A 28 -16.84 -9.17 17.80
C GLN A 28 -16.82 -8.80 16.31
N GLN A 29 -16.35 -7.59 15.97
CA GLN A 29 -16.23 -7.15 14.58
C GLN A 29 -15.30 -8.04 13.77
N ILE A 30 -14.13 -8.42 14.31
CA ILE A 30 -13.20 -9.33 13.63
C ILE A 30 -13.85 -10.70 13.47
N CYS A 31 -14.33 -11.31 14.55
CA CYS A 31 -14.88 -12.66 14.53
C CYS A 31 -16.10 -12.81 13.60
N SER A 32 -16.97 -11.80 13.54
CA SER A 32 -18.14 -11.79 12.64
C SER A 32 -17.81 -11.49 11.18
N SER A 33 -16.60 -11.02 10.88
CA SER A 33 -16.19 -10.60 9.54
C SER A 33 -15.60 -11.71 8.66
N ARG A 34 -15.65 -12.95 9.15
CA ARG A 34 -15.10 -14.12 8.45
C ARG A 34 -15.89 -14.34 7.17
N ASP A 35 -15.26 -14.11 6.03
CA ASP A 35 -15.89 -14.24 4.73
C ASP A 35 -15.32 -15.49 4.02
N LEU A 36 -16.18 -16.48 3.85
CA LEU A 36 -15.84 -17.75 3.19
C LEU A 36 -15.73 -17.59 1.66
N LEU A 37 -16.16 -16.46 1.10
CA LEU A 37 -16.26 -16.24 -0.36
C LEU A 37 -15.04 -15.52 -0.95
N LEU A 38 -14.16 -14.91 -0.14
CA LEU A 38 -12.98 -14.15 -0.59
C LEU A 38 -11.72 -15.01 -0.89
N GLY A 39 -11.90 -16.31 -1.10
CA GLY A 39 -10.85 -17.25 -1.49
C GLY A 39 -10.64 -18.38 -0.47
N ALA A 40 -9.88 -19.40 -0.86
CA ALA A 40 -9.72 -20.68 -0.17
C ALA A 40 -9.09 -20.64 1.25
N LYS A 41 -8.84 -19.46 1.83
CA LYS A 41 -8.23 -19.30 3.17
C LYS A 41 -9.17 -18.77 4.25
N GLY A 42 -10.42 -18.41 3.93
CA GLY A 42 -11.39 -17.98 4.95
C GLY A 42 -10.90 -16.80 5.77
N ASP A 43 -10.39 -15.77 5.07
CA ASP A 43 -9.83 -14.57 5.66
C ASP A 43 -10.91 -13.66 6.27
N TYR A 44 -10.54 -12.89 7.28
CA TYR A 44 -11.40 -11.89 7.91
C TYR A 44 -11.43 -10.62 7.07
N THR A 45 -12.61 -10.06 6.80
CA THR A 45 -12.70 -8.74 6.12
C THR A 45 -12.36 -7.59 7.06
N VAL A 46 -12.50 -7.77 8.38
CA VAL A 46 -12.00 -6.84 9.40
C VAL A 46 -10.71 -7.42 9.98
N GLN A 47 -9.62 -6.65 9.90
CA GLN A 47 -8.26 -7.12 10.15
C GLN A 47 -7.52 -6.17 11.08
N VAL A 48 -6.51 -6.71 11.77
CA VAL A 48 -5.48 -5.93 12.47
C VAL A 48 -4.29 -5.77 11.53
N GLN A 49 -3.99 -4.52 11.18
CA GLN A 49 -2.95 -4.15 10.22
C GLN A 49 -1.82 -3.40 10.90
N LEU A 50 -0.60 -3.89 10.72
CA LEU A 50 0.64 -3.28 11.17
C LEU A 50 1.27 -2.51 10.00
N ARG A 51 1.65 -1.25 10.24
CA ARG A 51 2.29 -0.38 9.25
C ARG A 51 3.55 0.24 9.84
N PHE A 52 4.56 0.40 8.99
CA PHE A 52 5.81 1.08 9.30
C PHE A 52 5.99 2.22 8.32
N CYS A 53 6.60 3.32 8.77
CA CYS A 53 6.96 4.42 7.90
C CYS A 53 8.18 5.17 8.44
N LEU A 54 8.67 6.16 7.67
CA LEU A 54 9.61 7.13 8.20
C LEU A 54 8.91 8.02 9.25
N CYS A 55 9.67 8.49 10.23
CA CYS A 55 9.19 9.40 11.26
C CYS A 55 9.28 10.86 10.77
N GLU A 56 8.68 11.13 9.62
CA GLU A 56 8.58 12.47 9.03
C GLU A 56 7.16 13.04 9.21
N THR A 57 7.08 14.35 9.41
CA THR A 57 5.81 15.03 9.73
C THR A 57 5.36 16.04 8.67
N SER A 58 6.11 16.18 7.58
CA SER A 58 5.82 17.11 6.48
C SER A 58 4.60 16.69 5.65
N CYS A 59 4.32 15.39 5.57
CA CYS A 59 3.20 14.83 4.82
C CYS A 59 2.76 13.46 5.38
N PRO A 60 1.57 12.96 5.00
CA PRO A 60 1.20 11.57 5.25
C PRO A 60 2.22 10.60 4.64
N GLN A 61 2.69 9.65 5.44
CA GLN A 61 3.79 8.78 5.06
C GLN A 61 3.29 7.51 4.35
N GLU A 62 4.03 7.09 3.33
CA GLU A 62 3.86 5.77 2.71
C GLU A 62 4.46 4.66 3.58
N ASP A 63 4.09 3.40 3.30
CA ASP A 63 4.70 2.28 4.00
C ASP A 63 6.19 2.21 3.68
N TYR A 64 7.02 2.21 4.72
CA TYR A 64 8.47 2.13 4.62
C TYR A 64 9.03 1.25 5.74
N PHE A 65 9.63 0.11 5.38
CA PHE A 65 10.26 -0.78 6.35
C PHE A 65 11.64 -0.28 6.76
N PRO A 66 11.96 -0.30 8.06
CA PRO A 66 13.33 -0.21 8.53
C PRO A 66 14.23 -1.31 7.93
N PRO A 67 15.55 -1.09 7.80
CA PRO A 67 16.48 -2.12 7.37
C PRO A 67 16.50 -3.31 8.33
N ASN A 68 16.68 -4.51 7.79
CA ASN A 68 16.70 -5.76 8.54
C ASN A 68 15.49 -5.96 9.46
N LEU A 69 14.32 -5.40 9.07
CA LEU A 69 13.09 -5.52 9.85
C LEU A 69 12.75 -6.99 10.14
N TYR A 70 12.52 -7.25 11.42
CA TYR A 70 12.09 -8.51 11.96
C TYR A 70 11.00 -8.26 13.01
N VAL A 71 9.88 -9.00 12.92
CA VAL A 71 8.69 -8.74 13.75
C VAL A 71 8.20 -10.02 14.39
N LYS A 72 7.91 -9.97 15.69
CA LYS A 72 7.16 -11.00 16.42
C LYS A 72 5.86 -10.41 16.95
N VAL A 73 4.78 -11.18 16.86
CA VAL A 73 3.47 -10.84 17.46
C VAL A 73 3.12 -11.95 18.45
N ASN A 74 2.96 -11.58 19.72
CA ASN A 74 2.72 -12.52 20.82
C ASN A 74 3.77 -13.65 20.87
N GLY A 75 5.04 -13.31 20.65
CA GLY A 75 6.16 -14.26 20.62
C GLY A 75 6.29 -15.08 19.33
N LYS A 76 5.30 -15.06 18.42
CA LYS A 76 5.34 -15.79 17.14
C LYS A 76 5.93 -14.91 16.04
N LEU A 77 6.76 -15.51 15.18
CA LEU A 77 7.34 -14.82 14.03
C LEU A 77 6.24 -14.34 13.07
N CYS A 78 6.26 -13.06 12.73
CA CYS A 78 5.36 -12.48 11.75
C CYS A 78 5.96 -12.61 10.34
N PRO A 79 5.28 -13.26 9.39
CA PRO A 79 5.76 -13.34 8.02
C PRO A 79 5.75 -11.95 7.40
N LEU A 80 6.87 -11.56 6.81
CA LEU A 80 7.01 -10.31 6.05
C LEU A 80 6.94 -10.63 4.54
N PRO A 81 6.62 -9.64 3.69
CA PRO A 81 6.66 -9.82 2.25
C PRO A 81 8.00 -10.42 1.78
N GLY A 82 7.94 -11.32 0.81
CA GLY A 82 9.13 -11.90 0.19
C GLY A 82 10.00 -10.83 -0.47
N TYR A 83 11.29 -11.11 -0.62
CA TYR A 83 12.20 -10.24 -1.34
C TYR A 83 11.85 -10.24 -2.84
N LEU A 84 11.93 -9.06 -3.46
CA LEU A 84 11.83 -8.97 -4.91
C LEU A 84 13.15 -9.43 -5.55
N PRO A 85 13.10 -10.04 -6.75
CA PRO A 85 14.31 -10.38 -7.48
C PRO A 85 15.13 -9.11 -7.75
N PRO A 86 16.49 -9.19 -7.72
CA PRO A 86 17.35 -8.05 -8.00
C PRO A 86 17.06 -7.50 -9.40
N THR A 87 16.90 -6.18 -9.51
CA THR A 87 16.67 -5.51 -10.81
C THR A 87 17.97 -5.27 -11.59
N LYS A 88 19.13 -5.32 -10.91
CA LYS A 88 20.47 -5.16 -11.46
C LYS A 88 21.48 -5.99 -10.65
N ASN A 89 22.60 -6.38 -11.28
CA ASN A 89 23.71 -7.06 -10.60
C ASN A 89 24.31 -6.15 -9.51
N GLY A 90 24.54 -6.71 -8.31
CA GLY A 90 25.13 -6.00 -7.17
C GLY A 90 24.15 -5.17 -6.32
N VAL A 91 22.86 -5.13 -6.65
CA VAL A 91 21.83 -4.49 -5.82
C VAL A 91 21.31 -5.50 -4.79
N GLU A 92 21.36 -5.13 -3.51
CA GLU A 92 20.81 -5.98 -2.45
C GLU A 92 19.30 -6.24 -2.66
N PRO A 93 18.82 -7.47 -2.39
CA PRO A 93 17.40 -7.78 -2.46
C PRO A 93 16.60 -6.84 -1.55
N LYS A 94 15.69 -6.06 -2.11
CA LYS A 94 14.83 -5.16 -1.34
C LYS A 94 13.48 -5.83 -1.07
N ARG A 95 13.08 -5.82 0.20
CA ARG A 95 11.71 -6.20 0.59
C ARG A 95 10.76 -5.06 0.23
N PRO A 96 9.65 -5.32 -0.47
CA PRO A 96 8.68 -4.27 -0.77
C PRO A 96 8.00 -3.85 0.54
N SER A 97 8.06 -2.56 0.84
CA SER A 97 7.40 -1.99 2.01
C SER A 97 5.90 -1.91 1.76
N ARG A 98 5.12 -2.61 2.60
CA ARG A 98 3.66 -2.70 2.51
C ARG A 98 3.08 -2.96 3.90
N ALA A 99 1.82 -2.58 4.09
CA ALA A 99 1.09 -2.94 5.29
C ALA A 99 1.05 -4.48 5.51
N ILE A 100 1.15 -4.91 6.77
CA ILE A 100 1.23 -6.32 7.18
C ILE A 100 -0.05 -6.70 7.91
N ASN A 101 -0.75 -7.73 7.44
CA ASN A 101 -1.89 -8.29 8.15
C ASN A 101 -1.39 -9.22 9.27
N ILE A 102 -1.58 -8.83 10.53
CA ILE A 102 -1.16 -9.59 11.71
C ILE A 102 -2.32 -10.32 12.40
N THR A 103 -3.53 -10.28 11.82
CA THR A 103 -4.77 -10.79 12.44
C THR A 103 -4.64 -12.23 12.94
N SER A 104 -3.98 -13.11 12.20
CA SER A 104 -3.81 -14.53 12.59
C SER A 104 -2.88 -14.75 13.78
N LEU A 105 -2.09 -13.75 14.18
CA LEU A 105 -1.14 -13.80 15.29
C LEU A 105 -1.66 -13.08 16.54
N VAL A 106 -2.77 -12.36 16.41
CA VAL A 106 -3.39 -11.57 17.48
C VAL A 106 -4.25 -12.48 18.37
N LYS A 107 -4.15 -12.28 19.69
CA LYS A 107 -5.06 -12.85 20.68
C LYS A 107 -6.43 -12.18 20.51
N MET A 108 -7.42 -12.96 20.09
CA MET A 108 -8.80 -12.49 19.87
C MET A 108 -9.60 -12.46 21.17
N THR A 109 -9.18 -11.61 22.10
CA THR A 109 -9.84 -11.40 23.38
C THR A 109 -9.62 -9.97 23.86
N ALA A 110 -10.56 -9.46 24.64
CA ALA A 110 -10.49 -8.14 25.24
C ALA A 110 -9.82 -8.12 26.63
N THR A 111 -9.52 -9.30 27.20
CA THR A 111 -9.03 -9.42 28.58
C THR A 111 -7.51 -9.41 28.71
N VAL A 112 -6.77 -9.67 27.61
CA VAL A 112 -5.30 -9.66 27.62
C VAL A 112 -4.74 -8.82 26.48
N PRO A 113 -3.64 -8.08 26.72
CA PRO A 113 -3.00 -7.30 25.67
C PRO A 113 -2.27 -8.20 24.66
N ASN A 114 -2.12 -7.66 23.47
CA ASN A 114 -1.26 -8.13 22.41
C ASN A 114 0.07 -7.38 22.46
N THR A 115 1.17 -8.10 22.23
CA THR A 115 2.52 -7.53 22.22
C THR A 115 3.17 -7.74 20.86
N ILE A 116 3.72 -6.69 20.29
CA ILE A 116 4.50 -6.69 19.06
C ILE A 116 5.94 -6.34 19.42
N THR A 117 6.88 -7.24 19.12
CA THR A 117 8.30 -7.00 19.25
C THR A 117 8.86 -6.71 17.87
N VAL A 118 9.45 -5.53 17.70
CA VAL A 118 10.01 -5.05 16.45
C VAL A 118 11.53 -4.96 16.61
N ASN A 119 12.25 -5.60 15.70
CA ASN A 119 13.70 -5.52 15.61
C ASN A 119 14.09 -4.91 14.26
N TRP A 120 15.07 -4.02 14.25
CA TRP A 120 15.59 -3.40 13.02
C TRP A 120 17.05 -2.97 13.18
N THR A 121 17.68 -2.57 12.09
CA THR A 121 18.99 -1.92 12.10
C THR A 121 18.81 -0.40 12.04
N SER A 122 19.43 0.31 12.98
CA SER A 122 19.42 1.78 13.00
C SER A 122 20.24 2.36 11.83
N GLU A 123 19.75 3.46 11.25
CA GLU A 123 20.46 4.22 10.22
C GLU A 123 20.63 5.66 10.70
N TYR A 124 21.85 6.21 10.55
CA TYR A 124 22.11 7.58 10.93
C TYR A 124 21.20 8.55 10.18
N GLY A 125 20.57 9.46 10.92
CA GLY A 125 19.67 10.47 10.36
C GLY A 125 18.29 9.96 9.93
N ARG A 126 17.94 8.70 10.19
CA ARG A 126 16.60 8.15 9.90
C ARG A 126 15.94 7.59 11.14
N ASN A 127 14.77 8.14 11.45
CA ASN A 127 13.87 7.61 12.46
C ASN A 127 12.69 6.92 11.80
N TYR A 128 12.17 5.89 12.45
CA TYR A 128 11.06 5.10 11.96
C TYR A 128 9.87 5.20 12.90
N SER A 129 8.68 4.95 12.37
CA SER A 129 7.45 4.89 13.16
C SER A 129 6.70 3.60 12.86
N VAL A 130 6.04 3.08 13.88
CA VAL A 130 5.18 1.91 13.81
C VAL A 130 3.77 2.28 14.24
N SER A 131 2.78 1.71 13.56
CA SER A 131 1.37 1.95 13.85
C SER A 131 0.55 0.68 13.63
N VAL A 132 -0.48 0.52 14.46
CA VAL A 132 -1.43 -0.59 14.39
C VAL A 132 -2.83 -0.03 14.20
N TYR A 133 -3.57 -0.60 13.26
CA TYR A 133 -4.93 -0.19 12.92
C TYR A 133 -5.87 -1.38 12.84
N LEU A 134 -7.12 -1.17 13.27
CA LEU A 134 -8.22 -2.03 12.89
C LEU A 134 -8.77 -1.52 11.55
N VAL A 135 -8.80 -2.37 10.54
CA VAL A 135 -9.17 -1.99 9.16
C VAL A 135 -10.25 -2.91 8.61
N LYS A 136 -11.04 -2.41 7.67
CA LYS A 136 -11.93 -3.22 6.85
C LYS A 136 -11.39 -3.31 5.43
N GLN A 137 -11.04 -4.50 4.98
CA GLN A 137 -10.65 -4.76 3.59
C GLN A 137 -11.85 -4.54 2.68
N LEU A 138 -11.64 -3.78 1.61
CA LEU A 138 -12.66 -3.49 0.61
C LEU A 138 -12.41 -4.31 -0.65
N THR A 139 -13.48 -4.63 -1.36
CA THR A 139 -13.39 -5.34 -2.64
C THR A 139 -13.12 -4.35 -3.78
N SER A 140 -12.60 -4.87 -4.89
CA SER A 140 -12.45 -4.11 -6.14
C SER A 140 -13.78 -3.51 -6.61
N ALA A 141 -14.89 -4.25 -6.45
CA ALA A 141 -16.23 -3.77 -6.76
C ALA A 141 -16.62 -2.54 -5.93
N THR A 142 -16.37 -2.55 -4.61
CA THR A 142 -16.64 -1.38 -3.76
C THR A 142 -15.79 -0.17 -4.17
N LEU A 143 -14.50 -0.38 -4.46
CA LEU A 143 -13.61 0.70 -4.91
C LEU A 143 -14.03 1.26 -6.28
N LEU A 144 -14.47 0.40 -7.20
CA LEU A 144 -14.95 0.81 -8.50
C LEU A 144 -16.23 1.66 -8.41
N GLN A 145 -17.16 1.30 -7.52
CA GLN A 145 -18.36 2.12 -7.27
C GLN A 145 -17.98 3.49 -6.69
N ARG A 146 -17.03 3.55 -5.74
CA ARG A 146 -16.52 4.82 -5.22
C ARG A 146 -15.84 5.65 -6.29
N LEU A 147 -15.11 5.02 -7.22
CA LEU A 147 -14.49 5.73 -8.34
C LEU A 147 -15.55 6.34 -9.26
N ARG A 148 -16.59 5.58 -9.62
CA ARG A 148 -17.73 6.09 -10.42
C ARG A 148 -18.44 7.26 -9.75
N ALA A 149 -18.60 7.21 -8.42
CA ALA A 149 -19.23 8.27 -7.65
C ALA A 149 -18.43 9.58 -7.66
N LYS A 150 -17.12 9.57 -7.96
CA LYS A 150 -16.32 10.79 -8.16
C LYS A 150 -16.66 11.52 -9.48
N GLY A 151 -17.46 10.91 -10.35
CA GLY A 151 -17.87 11.46 -11.62
C GLY A 151 -16.90 11.18 -12.76
N ILE A 152 -17.28 11.64 -13.94
CA ILE A 152 -16.53 11.47 -15.20
C ILE A 152 -15.80 12.77 -15.49
N ARG A 153 -14.51 12.68 -15.85
CA ARG A 153 -13.73 13.84 -16.28
C ARG A 153 -14.32 14.43 -17.56
N ASN A 154 -14.44 15.76 -17.62
CA ASN A 154 -14.96 16.45 -18.80
C ASN A 154 -14.16 16.04 -20.07
N PRO A 155 -14.84 15.61 -21.17
CA PRO A 155 -14.20 15.23 -22.42
C PRO A 155 -13.30 16.33 -23.02
N ASP A 156 -13.57 17.61 -22.76
CA ASP A 156 -12.79 18.73 -23.27
C ASP A 156 -11.35 18.73 -22.79
N HIS A 157 -11.06 18.20 -21.60
CA HIS A 157 -9.69 18.06 -21.14
C HIS A 157 -8.89 17.08 -22.01
N SER A 158 -9.50 15.98 -22.45
CA SER A 158 -8.85 15.03 -23.36
C SER A 158 -8.73 15.62 -24.76
N ARG A 159 -9.73 16.38 -25.23
CA ARG A 159 -9.67 17.10 -26.51
C ARG A 159 -8.55 18.14 -26.51
N ALA A 160 -8.38 18.89 -25.42
CA ALA A 160 -7.29 19.85 -25.25
C ALA A 160 -5.92 19.16 -25.30
N LEU A 161 -5.75 18.05 -24.58
CA LEU A 161 -4.50 17.27 -24.62
C LEU A 161 -4.21 16.68 -26.02
N ILE A 162 -5.25 16.27 -26.76
CA ILE A 162 -5.11 15.83 -28.15
C ILE A 162 -4.60 16.98 -29.02
N LYS A 163 -5.20 18.18 -28.89
CA LYS A 163 -4.77 19.38 -29.62
C LYS A 163 -3.33 19.73 -29.27
N GLU A 164 -3.00 19.82 -27.99
CA GLU A 164 -1.65 20.11 -27.49
C GLU A 164 -0.60 19.17 -28.10
N LYS A 165 -0.87 17.86 -28.12
CA LYS A 165 0.03 16.86 -28.70
C LYS A 165 0.14 16.89 -30.23
N LEU A 166 -0.85 17.47 -30.91
CA LEU A 166 -0.87 17.62 -32.37
C LEU A 166 -0.40 19.00 -32.82
N THR A 167 -0.20 19.94 -31.89
CA THR A 167 0.43 21.22 -32.20
C THR A 167 1.86 20.95 -32.64
N ALA A 168 2.17 21.29 -33.90
CA ALA A 168 3.52 21.20 -34.42
C ALA A 168 4.41 22.24 -33.73
N ASP A 169 5.61 21.83 -33.36
CA ASP A 169 6.66 22.73 -32.93
C ASP A 169 7.29 23.37 -34.19
N PRO A 170 7.25 24.70 -34.36
CA PRO A 170 7.79 25.36 -35.55
C PRO A 170 9.30 25.14 -35.73
N ASP A 171 10.03 24.79 -34.67
CA ASP A 171 11.45 24.50 -34.71
C ASP A 171 11.75 23.00 -34.95
N SER A 172 10.72 22.17 -35.10
CA SER A 172 10.84 20.73 -35.34
C SER A 172 10.51 20.35 -36.78
N GLU A 173 11.45 19.69 -37.47
CA GLU A 173 11.25 19.14 -38.81
C GLU A 173 10.24 17.98 -38.84
N ILE A 174 10.02 17.30 -37.71
CA ILE A 174 9.16 16.12 -37.60
C ILE A 174 7.95 16.47 -36.72
N ALA A 175 6.78 16.61 -37.35
CA ALA A 175 5.52 16.88 -36.66
C ALA A 175 4.65 15.62 -36.52
N THR A 176 3.98 15.49 -35.36
CA THR A 176 2.97 14.45 -35.15
C THR A 176 1.67 14.85 -35.85
N THR A 177 1.29 14.13 -36.91
CA THR A 177 0.09 14.44 -37.71
C THR A 177 -1.16 13.70 -37.25
N SER A 178 -1.00 12.59 -36.53
CA SER A 178 -2.11 11.79 -36.02
C SER A 178 -1.74 11.07 -34.72
N LEU A 179 -2.75 10.82 -33.88
CA LEU A 179 -2.61 10.06 -32.65
C LEU A 179 -3.46 8.80 -32.73
N ARG A 180 -2.87 7.64 -32.43
CA ARG A 180 -3.57 6.36 -32.37
C ARG A 180 -3.76 5.93 -30.93
N VAL A 181 -4.98 5.52 -30.60
CA VAL A 181 -5.35 4.94 -29.30
C VAL A 181 -6.19 3.68 -29.53
N SER A 182 -6.14 2.77 -28.58
CA SER A 182 -6.89 1.52 -28.60
C SER A 182 -8.09 1.58 -27.65
N LEU A 183 -9.23 1.04 -28.11
CA LEU A 183 -10.39 0.77 -27.26
C LEU A 183 -10.28 -0.57 -26.51
N THR A 184 -9.14 -1.24 -26.62
CA THR A 184 -8.83 -2.50 -25.93
C THR A 184 -7.95 -2.22 -24.71
N CYS A 185 -8.31 -2.80 -23.57
CA CYS A 185 -7.54 -2.73 -22.34
C CYS A 185 -6.13 -3.31 -22.56
N PRO A 186 -5.05 -2.57 -22.27
CA PRO A 186 -3.69 -3.05 -22.44
C PRO A 186 -3.34 -4.17 -21.45
N LEU A 187 -4.09 -4.32 -20.36
CA LEU A 187 -3.93 -5.37 -19.35
C LEU A 187 -4.78 -6.60 -19.71
N GLY A 188 -6.10 -6.45 -19.73
CA GLY A 188 -7.05 -7.56 -19.91
C GLY A 188 -7.28 -7.98 -21.37
N LYS A 189 -6.74 -7.25 -22.35
CA LYS A 189 -6.85 -7.52 -23.80
C LYS A 189 -8.29 -7.62 -24.35
N MET A 190 -9.27 -7.16 -23.57
CA MET A 190 -10.68 -7.06 -23.94
C MET A 190 -11.09 -5.60 -24.14
N ARG A 191 -12.27 -5.36 -24.72
CA ARG A 191 -12.80 -4.00 -24.91
C ARG A 191 -12.94 -3.27 -23.57
N LEU A 192 -12.50 -2.01 -23.54
CA LEU A 192 -12.65 -1.14 -22.37
C LEU A 192 -14.14 -0.93 -22.04
N SER A 193 -14.50 -1.21 -20.78
CA SER A 193 -15.83 -0.93 -20.24
C SER A 193 -15.87 0.39 -19.46
N ILE A 194 -14.82 0.68 -18.69
CA ILE A 194 -14.66 1.90 -17.90
C ILE A 194 -13.25 2.44 -18.19
N PRO A 195 -13.08 3.26 -19.24
CA PRO A 195 -11.76 3.78 -19.60
C PRO A 195 -11.26 4.71 -18.49
N CYS A 196 -10.11 4.37 -17.91
CA CYS A 196 -9.50 5.17 -16.85
C CYS A 196 -7.99 5.35 -17.02
N ARG A 197 -7.46 6.43 -16.43
CA ARG A 197 -6.02 6.73 -16.34
C ARG A 197 -5.76 7.65 -15.16
N ALA A 198 -4.53 7.64 -14.62
CA ALA A 198 -4.13 8.61 -13.61
C ALA A 198 -4.08 10.01 -14.22
N THR A 199 -4.36 11.05 -13.42
CA THR A 199 -4.28 12.44 -13.86
C THR A 199 -2.85 12.87 -14.20
N SER A 200 -1.84 12.21 -13.62
CA SER A 200 -0.42 12.41 -13.90
C SER A 200 0.05 11.74 -15.20
N CYS A 201 -0.76 10.88 -15.83
CA CYS A 201 -0.39 10.26 -17.10
C CYS A 201 -0.34 11.30 -18.22
N SER A 202 0.78 11.34 -18.95
CA SER A 202 0.93 12.19 -20.14
C SER A 202 0.35 11.56 -21.42
N HIS A 203 0.02 10.27 -21.42
CA HIS A 203 -0.56 9.56 -22.55
C HIS A 203 -2.09 9.59 -22.57
N LEU A 204 -2.68 9.38 -23.77
CA LEU A 204 -4.13 9.29 -23.97
C LEU A 204 -4.69 7.88 -23.74
N GLN A 205 -3.88 6.84 -23.95
CA GLN A 205 -4.30 5.45 -23.79
C GLN A 205 -4.82 5.21 -22.37
N CYS A 206 -6.05 4.70 -22.26
CA CYS A 206 -6.63 4.28 -20.98
C CYS A 206 -6.37 2.79 -20.73
N PHE A 207 -6.65 2.36 -19.51
CA PHE A 207 -6.69 0.96 -19.14
C PHE A 207 -8.08 0.53 -18.68
#